data_AF-A0A1G8FH07-F1
#
_entry.id   AF-A0A1G8FH07-F1
#
_cell.length_a   1.000
_cell.length_b   1.000
_cell.length_c   1.000
_cell.angle_alpha   90.00
_cell.angle_beta   90.00
_cell.angle_gamma   90.00
#
_symmetry.space_group_name_H-M   'P 1'
#
loop_
_entity.id
_entity.type
_entity.pdbx_description
1 polymer ?
#
loop_
_entity_poly.entity_id
_entity_poly.type
_entity_poly.pdbx_seq_one_letter_code
_entity_poly.pdbx_strand_id
1 'polypeptide(L)'
;MAEKKPTKKESILDKRNEQIKRVRELKNKLQDIGIEASLSEIGADFDNYMDMVNAKPEERENPTEEQKELIKKVDNYYDLLLKGTDEVFYDYSITKKSVIKNEVVEFVLAIVPAKLIGTATRVAKENKRNQDSLNEHNLHYILKTLRDDGQYMEAEGFLSPEDGKIVIVDGSSRSVSCFLAERPFKIFVALKQVEVFDSETIEQRSEVANDHKSISFWEIGKDLSNLKSKTNFSAAKIAEMRNLSAPRVSTLLGAVDEVPYSLYEYFDSITSVSRPIVEKLVPMWRGLAKEKATDKFLEQLGDKTDYSGLSDDQVYKKMQAISKALLTPNTDRRSSYTDKGAFRVKQKFDTKKGTATINIIDASPDIIEKLQKFLDESL
;
A
#
# COMPACT_ATOMS: atom_id res chain seq x y z
N MET A 1 16.26 38.95 -57.44
CA MET A 1 15.90 37.60 -56.95
C MET A 1 16.77 37.26 -55.76
N ALA A 2 16.18 37.26 -54.56
CA ALA A 2 16.56 36.45 -53.41
C ALA A 2 15.52 36.72 -52.32
N GLU A 3 14.46 35.91 -52.31
CA GLU A 3 13.49 35.87 -51.21
C GLU A 3 14.22 35.44 -49.95
N LYS A 4 14.29 36.32 -48.95
CA LYS A 4 14.69 35.95 -47.59
C LYS A 4 13.51 35.24 -46.93
N LYS A 5 13.68 33.93 -46.69
CA LYS A 5 12.79 33.10 -45.87
C LYS A 5 12.55 33.72 -44.49
N PRO A 6 11.32 33.71 -43.95
CA PRO A 6 11.04 34.17 -42.60
C PRO A 6 11.62 33.18 -41.57
N THR A 7 12.39 33.71 -40.62
CA THR A 7 12.99 32.95 -39.52
C THR A 7 11.93 32.60 -38.46
N LYS A 8 11.72 31.31 -38.25
CA LYS A 8 10.76 30.72 -37.31
C LYS A 8 11.23 30.92 -35.85
N LYS A 9 11.01 32.12 -35.30
CA LYS A 9 10.82 32.35 -33.86
C LYS A 9 9.33 32.63 -33.65
N GLU A 10 8.51 31.57 -33.72
CA GLU A 10 7.22 31.60 -33.04
C GLU A 10 7.52 31.73 -31.55
N SER A 11 7.09 32.84 -30.99
CA SER A 11 7.57 33.29 -29.69
C SER A 11 6.97 32.40 -28.60
N ILE A 12 7.68 32.26 -27.49
CA ILE A 12 7.15 31.67 -26.24
C ILE A 12 5.80 32.32 -25.85
N LEU A 13 5.55 33.55 -26.31
CA LEU A 13 4.30 34.30 -26.16
C LEU A 13 3.13 33.67 -26.93
N ASP A 14 3.35 33.10 -28.11
CA ASP A 14 2.30 32.48 -28.93
C ASP A 14 1.82 31.15 -28.32
N LYS A 15 2.76 30.36 -27.76
CA LYS A 15 2.45 29.14 -26.99
C LYS A 15 1.77 29.45 -25.66
N ARG A 16 2.19 30.52 -24.97
CA ARG A 16 1.49 31.05 -23.77
C ARG A 16 0.09 31.54 -24.10
N ASN A 17 -0.11 32.20 -25.24
CA ASN A 17 -1.43 32.64 -25.69
C ASN A 17 -2.37 31.47 -26.00
N GLU A 18 -1.84 30.35 -26.50
CA GLU A 18 -2.61 29.11 -26.72
C GLU A 18 -2.98 28.40 -25.39
N GLN A 19 -2.08 28.41 -24.40
CA GLN A 19 -2.38 27.94 -23.03
C GLN A 19 -3.42 28.84 -22.34
N ILE A 20 -3.28 30.17 -22.43
CA ILE A 20 -4.27 31.13 -21.90
C ILE A 20 -5.63 30.95 -22.59
N LYS A 21 -5.65 30.61 -23.89
CA LYS A 21 -6.89 30.31 -24.62
C LYS A 21 -7.55 29.02 -24.12
N ARG A 22 -6.80 27.94 -23.89
CA ARG A 22 -7.30 26.69 -23.31
C ARG A 22 -7.81 26.85 -21.87
N VAL A 23 -7.10 27.62 -21.05
CA VAL A 23 -7.53 27.96 -19.68
C VAL A 23 -8.82 28.80 -19.72
N ARG A 24 -8.97 29.73 -20.67
CA ARG A 24 -10.22 30.48 -20.89
C ARG A 24 -11.37 29.61 -21.39
N GLU A 25 -11.11 28.65 -22.28
CA GLU A 25 -12.12 27.71 -22.76
C GLU A 25 -12.59 26.75 -21.65
N LEU A 26 -11.68 26.34 -20.76
CA LEU A 26 -11.99 25.56 -19.56
C LEU A 26 -12.76 26.41 -18.54
N LYS A 27 -12.34 27.67 -18.34
CA LYS A 27 -13.02 28.67 -17.49
C LYS A 27 -14.47 28.89 -17.91
N ASN A 28 -14.73 29.05 -19.21
CA ASN A 28 -16.09 29.26 -19.72
C ASN A 28 -16.99 28.04 -19.49
N LYS A 29 -16.47 26.82 -19.67
CA LYS A 29 -17.20 25.57 -19.37
C LYS A 29 -17.48 25.37 -17.88
N LEU A 30 -16.61 25.90 -17.01
CA LEU A 30 -16.76 25.86 -15.54
C LEU A 30 -17.69 26.96 -15.01
N GLN A 31 -17.77 28.11 -15.69
CA GLN A 31 -18.78 29.14 -15.43
C GLN A 31 -20.19 28.66 -15.79
N ASP A 32 -20.35 27.91 -16.89
CA ASP A 32 -21.63 27.32 -17.31
C ASP A 32 -22.23 26.34 -16.26
N ILE A 33 -21.42 25.85 -15.30
CA ILE A 33 -21.85 24.97 -14.20
C ILE A 33 -21.80 25.65 -12.82
N GLY A 34 -21.62 26.98 -12.75
CA GLY A 34 -21.89 27.79 -11.56
C GLY A 34 -20.74 28.00 -10.56
N ILE A 35 -19.48 27.86 -10.98
CA ILE A 35 -18.29 28.01 -10.10
C ILE A 35 -17.50 29.26 -10.51
N GLU A 36 -17.89 30.45 -10.06
CA GLU A 36 -17.25 31.71 -10.49
C GLU A 36 -16.16 32.26 -9.56
N ALA A 37 -16.34 32.20 -8.23
CA ALA A 37 -15.40 32.82 -7.28
C ALA A 37 -14.08 32.03 -7.11
N SER A 38 -14.11 30.71 -7.28
CA SER A 38 -12.96 29.83 -7.07
C SER A 38 -11.92 29.90 -8.20
N LEU A 39 -12.27 30.42 -9.39
CA LEU A 39 -11.40 30.37 -10.58
C LEU A 39 -10.27 31.40 -10.57
N SER A 40 -10.45 32.55 -9.91
CA SER A 40 -9.38 33.56 -9.76
C SER A 40 -8.35 33.15 -8.71
N GLU A 41 -8.79 32.52 -7.63
CA GLU A 41 -7.93 31.99 -6.57
C GLU A 41 -7.12 30.80 -7.08
N ILE A 42 -7.75 29.89 -7.83
CA ILE A 42 -7.07 28.78 -8.52
C ILE A 42 -5.95 29.32 -9.43
N GLY A 43 -6.21 30.36 -10.23
CA GLY A 43 -5.20 30.95 -11.12
C GLY A 43 -4.00 31.54 -10.38
N ALA A 44 -4.24 32.24 -9.27
CA ALA A 44 -3.16 32.80 -8.45
C ALA A 44 -2.35 31.70 -7.74
N ASP A 45 -3.02 30.66 -7.22
CA ASP A 45 -2.36 29.50 -6.61
C ASP A 45 -1.49 28.75 -7.62
N PHE A 46 -1.94 28.68 -8.89
CA PHE A 46 -1.18 28.11 -10.00
C PHE A 46 0.10 28.88 -10.32
N ASP A 47 -0.01 30.21 -10.46
CA ASP A 47 1.14 31.06 -10.75
C ASP A 47 2.18 31.00 -9.61
N ASN A 48 1.72 31.02 -8.36
CA ASN A 48 2.58 30.88 -7.18
C ASN A 48 3.29 29.53 -7.12
N TYR A 49 2.60 28.43 -7.47
CA TYR A 49 3.22 27.11 -7.56
C TYR A 49 4.27 27.06 -8.67
N MET A 50 4.00 27.65 -9.83
CA MET A 50 4.96 27.70 -10.93
C MET A 50 6.21 28.50 -10.58
N ASP A 51 6.06 29.61 -9.87
CA ASP A 51 7.20 30.38 -9.37
C ASP A 51 8.03 29.56 -8.35
N MET A 52 7.37 28.79 -7.47
CA MET A 52 8.01 27.87 -6.54
C MET A 52 8.76 26.73 -7.27
N VAL A 53 8.16 26.10 -8.28
CA VAL A 53 8.84 25.06 -9.08
C VAL A 53 10.04 25.63 -9.82
N ASN A 54 9.99 26.89 -10.24
CA ASN A 54 11.12 27.55 -10.90
C ASN A 54 12.20 28.03 -9.91
N ALA A 55 11.93 28.02 -8.61
CA ALA A 55 12.90 28.30 -7.56
C ALA A 55 13.94 27.16 -7.40
N LYS A 56 14.97 27.43 -6.58
CA LYS A 56 16.18 26.59 -6.46
C LYS A 56 15.84 25.14 -6.03
N PRO A 57 16.63 24.13 -6.45
CA PRO A 57 16.38 22.72 -6.13
C PRO A 57 16.24 22.43 -4.62
N GLU A 58 17.00 23.13 -3.78
CA GLU A 58 17.01 22.98 -2.31
C GLU A 58 15.64 23.27 -1.66
N GLU A 59 14.86 24.20 -2.24
CA GLU A 59 13.51 24.56 -1.76
C GLU A 59 12.46 23.51 -2.16
N ARG A 60 12.75 22.68 -3.17
CA ARG A 60 11.86 21.57 -3.60
C ARG A 60 12.04 20.35 -2.71
N GLU A 61 13.25 20.12 -2.19
CA GLU A 61 13.53 19.00 -1.30
C GLU A 61 12.98 19.22 0.12
N ASN A 62 12.87 20.49 0.57
CA ASN A 62 12.38 20.83 1.91
C ASN A 62 11.42 22.05 1.89
N PRO A 63 10.17 21.89 1.42
CA PRO A 63 9.21 22.99 1.34
C PRO A 63 8.79 23.51 2.73
N THR A 64 8.50 24.81 2.84
CA THR A 64 7.91 25.43 4.03
C THR A 64 6.46 24.95 4.25
N GLU A 65 5.91 25.14 5.45
CA GLU A 65 4.50 24.75 5.72
C GLU A 65 3.51 25.51 4.83
N GLU A 66 3.76 26.78 4.52
CA GLU A 66 2.93 27.55 3.58
C GLU A 66 3.02 26.99 2.15
N GLN A 67 4.21 26.58 1.71
CA GLN A 67 4.41 25.93 0.41
C GLN A 67 3.73 24.56 0.35
N LYS A 68 3.79 23.77 1.43
CA LYS A 68 3.09 22.48 1.53
C LYS A 68 1.57 22.65 1.40
N GLU A 69 1.00 23.66 2.05
CA GLU A 69 -0.43 23.98 1.91
C GLU A 69 -0.80 24.46 0.50
N LEU A 70 0.05 25.27 -0.13
CA LEU A 70 -0.14 25.67 -1.53
C LEU A 70 -0.11 24.47 -2.49
N ILE A 71 0.89 23.59 -2.35
CA ILE A 71 1.00 22.34 -3.12
C ILE A 71 -0.28 21.51 -2.94
N LYS A 72 -0.72 21.34 -1.69
CA LYS A 72 -1.93 20.58 -1.36
C LYS A 72 -3.18 21.18 -2.00
N LYS A 73 -3.32 22.50 -2.04
CA LYS A 73 -4.46 23.17 -2.70
C LYS A 73 -4.43 22.95 -4.21
N VAL A 74 -3.28 23.20 -4.85
CA VAL A 74 -3.11 23.02 -6.30
C VAL A 74 -3.35 21.57 -6.73
N ASP A 75 -2.84 20.61 -5.96
CA ASP A 75 -3.07 19.18 -6.20
C ASP A 75 -4.55 18.80 -6.12
N ASN A 76 -5.28 19.34 -5.15
CA ASN A 76 -6.71 19.11 -5.04
C ASN A 76 -7.50 19.73 -6.21
N TYR A 77 -7.11 20.93 -6.68
CA TYR A 77 -7.73 21.55 -7.85
C TYR A 77 -7.47 20.73 -9.12
N TYR A 78 -6.24 20.26 -9.32
CA TYR A 78 -5.89 19.37 -10.41
C TYR A 78 -6.68 18.08 -10.38
N ASP A 79 -6.77 17.42 -9.22
CA ASP A 79 -7.51 16.18 -9.07
C ASP A 79 -8.99 16.32 -9.41
N LEU A 80 -9.61 17.43 -8.99
CA LEU A 80 -10.99 17.75 -9.31
C LEU A 80 -11.20 18.01 -10.80
N LEU A 81 -10.31 18.78 -11.44
CA LEU A 81 -10.39 19.11 -12.85
C LEU A 81 -10.15 17.90 -13.77
N LEU A 82 -9.28 16.98 -13.36
CA LEU A 82 -8.89 15.80 -14.15
C LEU A 82 -9.83 14.61 -14.00
N LYS A 83 -10.67 14.55 -12.96
CA LYS A 83 -11.71 13.50 -12.83
C LYS A 83 -12.64 13.45 -14.05
N GLY A 84 -12.82 14.57 -14.76
CA GLY A 84 -13.67 14.66 -15.95
C GLY A 84 -12.97 14.39 -17.30
N THR A 85 -11.64 14.33 -17.38
CA THR A 85 -10.92 14.37 -18.66
C THR A 85 -10.64 12.98 -19.24
N ASP A 86 -10.78 12.82 -20.56
CA ASP A 86 -10.53 11.56 -21.29
C ASP A 86 -9.12 11.48 -21.92
N GLU A 87 -8.24 12.42 -21.59
CA GLU A 87 -6.88 12.50 -22.13
C GLU A 87 -5.82 12.63 -21.03
N VAL A 88 -4.60 12.20 -21.34
CA VAL A 88 -3.42 12.43 -20.49
C VAL A 88 -2.96 13.87 -20.66
N PHE A 89 -2.75 14.57 -19.55
CA PHE A 89 -2.24 15.93 -19.55
C PHE A 89 -0.71 15.94 -19.43
N TYR A 90 -0.03 16.73 -20.26
CA TYR A 90 1.41 16.93 -20.19
C TYR A 90 1.72 18.38 -19.82
N ASP A 91 2.38 18.56 -18.69
CA ASP A 91 2.87 19.85 -18.24
C ASP A 91 4.34 20.03 -18.64
N TYR A 92 4.55 20.69 -19.79
CA TYR A 92 5.88 21.00 -20.31
C TYR A 92 6.61 22.10 -19.53
N SER A 93 5.96 22.75 -18.57
CA SER A 93 6.61 23.74 -17.71
C SER A 93 7.28 23.13 -16.49
N ILE A 94 6.90 21.89 -16.13
CA ILE A 94 7.50 21.12 -15.04
C ILE A 94 8.38 20.03 -15.64
N THR A 95 9.68 20.27 -15.62
CA THR A 95 10.67 19.34 -16.20
C THR A 95 11.69 18.86 -15.17
N LYS A 96 12.10 17.60 -15.32
CA LYS A 96 13.21 16.98 -14.57
C LYS A 96 14.28 16.54 -15.57
N LYS A 97 15.56 16.67 -15.22
CA LYS A 97 16.68 16.17 -16.03
C LYS A 97 17.42 15.08 -15.27
N SER A 98 17.84 14.04 -15.98
CA SER A 98 18.63 12.94 -15.45
C SER A 98 19.69 12.54 -16.48
N VAL A 99 20.80 11.97 -16.02
CA VAL A 99 21.80 11.39 -16.92
C VAL A 99 21.56 9.88 -17.00
N ILE A 100 21.33 9.37 -18.21
CA ILE A 100 21.10 7.95 -18.48
C ILE A 100 22.05 7.54 -19.60
N LYS A 101 22.90 6.54 -19.37
CA LYS A 101 23.96 6.11 -20.32
C LYS A 101 24.77 7.28 -20.90
N ASN A 102 25.15 8.24 -20.04
CA ASN A 102 25.87 9.47 -20.41
C ASN A 102 25.10 10.45 -21.30
N GLU A 103 23.80 10.24 -21.52
CA GLU A 103 22.92 11.19 -22.19
C GLU A 103 22.06 11.95 -21.19
N VAL A 104 21.84 13.24 -21.44
CA VAL A 104 20.93 14.06 -20.64
C VAL A 104 19.51 13.82 -21.15
N VAL A 105 18.71 13.14 -20.35
CA VAL A 105 17.30 12.86 -20.61
C VAL A 105 16.45 13.90 -19.89
N GLU A 106 15.57 14.56 -20.65
CA GLU A 106 14.60 15.51 -20.13
C GLU A 106 13.23 14.84 -20.03
N PHE A 107 12.66 14.90 -18.83
CA PHE A 107 11.33 14.40 -18.51
C PHE A 107 10.38 15.57 -18.34
N VAL A 108 9.14 15.38 -18.79
CA VAL A 108 8.03 16.30 -18.53
C VAL A 108 7.05 15.65 -17.57
N LEU A 109 6.37 16.44 -16.75
CA LEU A 109 5.31 15.90 -15.91
C LEU A 109 4.12 15.50 -16.78
N ALA A 110 3.68 14.26 -16.68
CA ALA A 110 2.40 13.80 -17.20
C ALA A 110 1.46 13.46 -16.05
N ILE A 111 0.19 13.84 -16.19
CA ILE A 111 -0.87 13.55 -15.24
C ILE A 111 -1.91 12.69 -15.96
N VAL A 112 -2.04 11.46 -15.49
CA VAL A 112 -2.92 10.43 -16.06
C VAL A 112 -4.20 10.35 -15.22
N PRO A 113 -5.37 10.72 -15.76
CA PRO A 113 -6.64 10.52 -15.06
C PRO A 113 -6.83 9.07 -14.60
N ALA A 114 -7.44 8.87 -13.43
CA ALA A 114 -7.57 7.54 -12.82
C ALA A 114 -8.17 6.49 -13.77
N LYS A 115 -9.19 6.88 -14.55
CA LYS A 115 -9.87 6.03 -15.53
C LYS A 115 -9.00 5.62 -16.74
N LEU A 116 -7.91 6.33 -16.99
CA LEU A 116 -6.95 6.03 -18.06
C LEU A 116 -5.75 5.22 -17.57
N ILE A 117 -5.61 5.00 -16.25
CA ILE A 117 -4.57 4.14 -15.71
C ILE A 117 -4.82 2.70 -16.21
N GLY A 118 -3.80 2.10 -16.83
CA GLY A 118 -3.89 0.77 -17.47
C GLY A 118 -4.24 0.79 -18.96
N THR A 119 -4.97 1.80 -19.44
CA THR A 119 -5.18 1.99 -20.89
C THR A 119 -4.08 2.84 -21.51
N ALA A 120 -3.74 3.98 -20.87
CA ALA A 120 -2.68 4.89 -21.28
C ALA A 120 -1.31 4.55 -20.68
N THR A 121 -1.26 3.64 -19.71
CA THR A 121 -0.03 3.26 -19.01
C THR A 121 0.17 1.75 -18.99
N ARG A 122 1.43 1.31 -18.88
CA ARG A 122 1.80 -0.08 -18.58
C ARG A 122 3.08 -0.12 -17.77
N VAL A 123 3.26 -1.17 -16.96
CA VAL A 123 4.52 -1.38 -16.24
C VAL A 123 5.55 -2.02 -17.18
N ALA A 124 6.82 -1.62 -17.06
CA ALA A 124 7.90 -2.23 -17.80
C ALA A 124 8.03 -3.73 -17.46
N LYS A 125 8.39 -4.57 -18.44
CA LYS A 125 8.43 -6.03 -18.28
C LYS A 125 9.57 -6.46 -17.35
N GLU A 126 10.64 -5.68 -17.34
CA GLU A 126 11.85 -5.83 -16.55
C GLU A 126 11.65 -5.43 -15.08
N ASN A 127 10.48 -4.88 -14.71
CA ASN A 127 10.17 -4.58 -13.34
C ASN A 127 10.00 -5.89 -12.55
N LYS A 128 10.97 -6.17 -11.66
CA LYS A 128 11.01 -7.40 -10.85
C LYS A 128 9.89 -7.51 -9.81
N ARG A 129 9.10 -6.44 -9.59
CA ARG A 129 8.02 -6.47 -8.61
C ARG A 129 6.86 -7.31 -9.12
N ASN A 130 6.41 -8.27 -8.30
CA ASN A 130 5.22 -9.06 -8.59
C ASN A 130 3.97 -8.16 -8.68
N GLN A 131 3.49 -7.90 -9.90
CA GLN A 131 2.36 -7.01 -10.15
C GLN A 131 1.03 -7.58 -9.63
N ASP A 132 0.87 -8.91 -9.63
CA ASP A 132 -0.33 -9.58 -9.11
C ASP A 132 -0.49 -9.41 -7.59
N SER A 133 0.61 -9.10 -6.90
CA SER A 133 0.58 -8.81 -5.47
C SER A 133 0.10 -7.39 -5.13
N LEU A 134 -0.09 -6.51 -6.12
CA LEU A 134 -0.48 -5.12 -5.91
C LEU A 134 -2.02 -5.01 -5.80
N ASN A 135 -2.54 -5.20 -4.60
CA ASN A 135 -3.97 -5.11 -4.30
C ASN A 135 -4.22 -4.18 -3.10
N GLU A 136 -5.50 -3.87 -2.82
CA GLU A 136 -5.90 -2.94 -1.77
C GLU A 136 -5.32 -3.30 -0.39
N HIS A 137 -5.26 -4.59 -0.08
CA HIS A 137 -4.72 -5.07 1.18
C HIS A 137 -3.21 -4.78 1.30
N ASN A 138 -2.45 -5.10 0.26
CA ASN A 138 -0.99 -4.93 0.25
C ASN A 138 -0.57 -3.46 0.11
N LEU A 139 -1.42 -2.63 -0.48
CA LEU A 139 -1.18 -1.20 -0.71
C LEU A 139 -1.80 -0.30 0.36
N HIS A 140 -2.38 -0.86 1.42
CA HIS A 140 -3.05 -0.07 2.47
C HIS A 140 -2.15 1.03 3.09
N TYR A 141 -0.84 0.81 3.14
CA TYR A 141 0.12 1.78 3.69
C TYR A 141 0.19 3.10 2.89
N ILE A 142 -0.04 3.05 1.57
CA ILE A 142 0.01 4.21 0.68
C ILE A 142 -1.39 4.70 0.32
N LEU A 143 -2.38 3.81 0.27
CA LEU A 143 -3.76 4.13 -0.12
C LEU A 143 -4.43 5.15 0.78
N LYS A 144 -4.19 5.11 2.10
CA LYS A 144 -4.79 6.07 3.03
C LYS A 144 -4.39 7.50 2.65
N THR A 145 -3.09 7.71 2.51
CA THR A 145 -2.51 9.01 2.13
C THR A 145 -2.93 9.43 0.73
N LEU A 146 -2.93 8.52 -0.25
CA LEU A 146 -3.37 8.81 -1.61
C LEU A 146 -4.84 9.24 -1.69
N ARG A 147 -5.72 8.63 -0.90
CA ARG A 147 -7.14 9.00 -0.86
C ARG A 147 -7.37 10.40 -0.31
N ASP A 148 -6.61 10.77 0.72
CA ASP A 148 -6.80 12.03 1.44
C ASP A 148 -6.07 13.19 0.74
N ASP A 149 -4.83 12.97 0.31
CA ASP A 149 -3.90 14.02 -0.12
C ASP A 149 -3.39 13.85 -1.56
N GLY A 150 -3.76 12.78 -2.26
CA GLY A 150 -3.27 12.51 -3.61
C GLY A 150 -1.82 12.00 -3.66
N GLN A 151 -1.22 12.03 -4.85
CA GLN A 151 0.14 11.54 -5.05
C GLN A 151 1.17 12.64 -4.73
N TYR A 152 1.98 12.39 -3.68
CA TYR A 152 3.05 13.29 -3.26
C TYR A 152 4.32 13.24 -4.13
N MET A 153 4.74 12.04 -4.55
CA MET A 153 5.98 11.84 -5.30
C MET A 153 5.69 11.27 -6.67
N GLU A 154 6.16 11.93 -7.72
CA GLU A 154 5.94 11.53 -9.10
C GLU A 154 6.65 10.21 -9.42
N ALA A 155 5.98 9.38 -10.20
CA ALA A 155 6.58 8.18 -10.78
C ALA A 155 7.53 8.56 -11.93
N GLU A 156 8.18 7.56 -12.53
CA GLU A 156 9.06 7.79 -13.66
C GLU A 156 8.85 6.77 -14.78
N GLY A 157 8.89 7.24 -16.02
CA GLY A 157 8.69 6.41 -17.20
C GLY A 157 9.06 7.10 -18.49
N PHE A 158 8.70 6.46 -19.60
CA PHE A 158 8.93 6.98 -20.95
C PHE A 158 7.73 6.66 -21.85
N LEU A 159 7.54 7.46 -22.90
CA LEU A 159 6.50 7.20 -23.89
C LEU A 159 6.98 6.14 -24.88
N SER A 160 6.30 4.98 -24.95
CA SER A 160 6.69 3.93 -25.89
C SER A 160 6.36 4.37 -27.32
N PRO A 161 7.33 4.31 -28.25
CA PRO A 161 7.06 4.57 -29.66
C PRO A 161 6.26 3.43 -30.33
N GLU A 162 6.19 2.25 -29.71
CA GLU A 162 5.51 1.07 -30.29
C GLU A 162 3.99 1.10 -30.11
N ASP A 163 3.53 1.42 -28.89
CA ASP A 163 2.12 1.36 -28.52
C ASP A 163 1.55 2.70 -28.05
N GLY A 164 2.37 3.76 -28.00
CA GLY A 164 1.96 5.10 -27.55
C GLY A 164 1.61 5.18 -26.06
N LYS A 165 1.88 4.14 -25.27
CA LYS A 165 1.61 4.13 -23.82
C LYS A 165 2.81 4.64 -23.03
N ILE A 166 2.52 5.19 -21.86
CA ILE A 166 3.58 5.51 -20.89
C ILE A 166 4.01 4.20 -20.22
N VAL A 167 5.28 3.85 -20.39
CA VAL A 167 5.93 2.71 -19.76
C VAL A 167 6.48 3.14 -18.40
N ILE A 168 5.93 2.57 -17.34
CA ILE A 168 6.27 2.86 -15.95
C ILE A 168 7.52 2.05 -15.59
N VAL A 169 8.62 2.74 -15.28
CA VAL A 169 9.90 2.15 -14.86
C VAL A 169 9.97 2.14 -13.33
N ASP A 170 9.59 3.26 -12.70
CA ASP A 170 9.41 3.41 -11.26
C ASP A 170 7.96 3.85 -10.96
N GLY A 171 7.39 3.34 -9.88
CA GLY A 171 6.10 3.79 -9.36
C GLY A 171 4.95 2.85 -9.67
N SER A 172 5.21 1.55 -9.94
CA SER A 172 4.16 0.56 -10.20
C SER A 172 3.12 0.47 -9.05
N SER A 173 3.56 0.45 -7.79
CA SER A 173 2.64 0.54 -6.63
C SER A 173 1.85 1.83 -6.57
N ARG A 174 2.46 2.96 -6.95
CA ARG A 174 1.79 4.28 -6.96
C ARG A 174 0.71 4.31 -8.04
N SER A 175 1.01 3.81 -9.23
CA SER A 175 0.06 3.66 -10.33
C SER A 175 -1.16 2.85 -9.92
N VAL A 176 -0.95 1.64 -9.39
CA VAL A 176 -2.06 0.78 -8.91
C VAL A 176 -2.81 1.43 -7.76
N SER A 177 -2.12 2.10 -6.84
CA SER A 177 -2.77 2.79 -5.72
C SER A 177 -3.61 3.98 -6.17
N CYS A 178 -3.15 4.76 -7.16
CA CYS A 178 -3.92 5.87 -7.75
C CYS A 178 -5.19 5.35 -8.43
N PHE A 179 -5.08 4.24 -9.16
CA PHE A 179 -6.23 3.55 -9.74
C PHE A 179 -7.25 3.14 -8.66
N LEU A 180 -6.80 2.45 -7.61
CA LEU A 180 -7.67 2.01 -6.49
C LEU A 180 -8.24 3.15 -5.64
N ALA A 181 -7.55 4.30 -5.61
CA ALA A 181 -8.00 5.50 -4.88
C ALA A 181 -8.85 6.44 -5.75
N GLU A 182 -9.05 6.11 -7.03
CA GLU A 182 -9.71 6.98 -8.03
C GLU A 182 -9.08 8.39 -8.09
N ARG A 183 -7.74 8.43 -8.03
CA ARG A 183 -6.94 9.64 -8.10
C ARG A 183 -6.08 9.66 -9.37
N PRO A 184 -5.80 10.84 -9.96
CA PRO A 184 -4.84 10.96 -11.04
C PRO A 184 -3.46 10.46 -10.64
N PHE A 185 -2.75 9.89 -11.61
CA PHE A 185 -1.39 9.39 -11.47
C PHE A 185 -0.40 10.36 -12.11
N LYS A 186 0.52 10.90 -11.32
CA LYS A 186 1.58 11.84 -11.73
C LYS A 186 2.86 11.07 -12.03
N ILE A 187 3.42 11.27 -13.22
CA ILE A 187 4.61 10.57 -13.70
C ILE A 187 5.49 11.49 -14.54
N PHE A 188 6.79 11.53 -14.27
CA PHE A 188 7.77 12.13 -15.16
C PHE A 188 8.00 11.22 -16.36
N VAL A 189 7.75 11.74 -17.56
CA VAL A 189 7.81 10.99 -18.81
C VAL A 189 8.91 11.54 -19.72
N ALA A 190 9.86 10.69 -20.10
CA ALA A 190 10.75 10.97 -21.21
C ALA A 190 9.96 10.86 -22.53
N LEU A 191 9.83 11.98 -23.23
CA LEU A 191 9.16 12.05 -24.54
C LEU A 191 10.16 11.96 -25.71
N LYS A 192 11.44 12.09 -25.42
CA LYS A 192 12.57 12.06 -26.35
C LYS A 192 13.69 11.25 -25.71
N GLN A 193 14.68 10.85 -26.50
CA GLN A 193 15.78 10.00 -26.03
C GLN A 193 15.24 8.72 -25.38
N VAL A 194 14.19 8.12 -25.93
CA VAL A 194 13.54 6.93 -25.36
C VAL A 194 14.37 5.66 -25.60
N GLU A 195 15.27 5.71 -26.58
CA GLU A 195 16.23 4.66 -26.92
C GLU A 195 17.20 4.32 -25.79
N VAL A 196 17.43 5.23 -24.84
CA VAL A 196 18.29 4.99 -23.67
C VAL A 196 17.64 4.07 -22.64
N PHE A 197 16.33 3.81 -22.74
CA PHE A 197 15.58 2.89 -21.89
C PHE A 197 15.57 1.48 -22.48
N ASP A 198 16.75 0.87 -22.60
CA ASP A 198 16.85 -0.56 -22.87
C ASP A 198 16.60 -1.41 -21.61
N SER A 199 16.47 -2.72 -21.80
CA SER A 199 16.11 -3.65 -20.73
C SER A 199 17.05 -3.56 -19.52
N GLU A 200 18.36 -3.40 -19.74
CA GLU A 200 19.34 -3.24 -18.65
C GLU A 200 19.08 -1.96 -17.86
N THR A 201 18.84 -0.83 -18.54
CA THR A 201 18.58 0.45 -17.89
C THR A 201 17.26 0.42 -17.12
N ILE A 202 16.23 -0.16 -17.71
CA ILE A 202 14.93 -0.31 -17.07
C ILE A 202 15.07 -1.19 -15.83
N GLU A 203 15.78 -2.31 -15.92
CA GLU A 203 16.02 -3.21 -14.80
C GLU A 203 16.76 -2.49 -13.66
N GLN A 204 17.88 -1.81 -13.96
CA GLN A 204 18.66 -1.06 -12.99
C GLN A 204 17.84 0.04 -12.30
N ARG A 205 17.11 0.85 -13.07
CA ARG A 205 16.27 1.91 -12.49
C ARG A 205 15.12 1.33 -11.68
N SER A 206 14.52 0.24 -12.13
CA SER A 206 13.47 -0.44 -11.39
C SER A 206 14.00 -1.05 -10.10
N GLU A 207 15.20 -1.61 -10.12
CA GLU A 207 15.88 -2.17 -8.95
C GLU A 207 16.21 -1.07 -7.94
N VAL A 208 16.87 0.02 -8.35
CA VAL A 208 17.15 1.17 -7.48
C VAL A 208 15.86 1.77 -6.88
N ALA A 209 14.79 1.87 -7.68
CA ALA A 209 13.49 2.33 -7.19
C ALA A 209 12.82 1.35 -6.22
N ASN A 210 13.04 0.05 -6.41
CA ASN A 210 12.57 -1.00 -5.52
C ASN A 210 13.46 -1.18 -4.28
N ASP A 211 14.74 -0.79 -4.32
CA ASP A 211 15.67 -0.77 -3.20
C ASP A 211 15.27 0.28 -2.17
N HIS A 212 14.64 1.37 -2.63
CA HIS A 212 13.81 2.26 -1.80
C HIS A 212 12.45 1.64 -1.44
N LYS A 213 12.41 0.31 -1.28
CA LYS A 213 11.30 -0.40 -0.64
C LYS A 213 10.97 0.33 0.65
N SER A 214 9.68 0.60 0.86
CA SER A 214 9.20 0.99 2.17
C SER A 214 9.77 0.00 3.18
N ILE A 215 10.43 0.53 4.24
CA ILE A 215 11.04 -0.24 5.32
C ILE A 215 10.14 -1.46 5.60
N SER A 216 10.69 -2.66 5.44
CA SER A 216 9.91 -3.89 5.56
C SER A 216 9.23 -3.94 6.92
N PHE A 217 8.11 -4.65 7.01
CA PHE A 217 7.38 -4.76 8.28
C PHE A 217 8.28 -5.30 9.40
N TRP A 218 9.23 -6.18 9.06
CA TRP A 218 10.24 -6.68 9.98
C TRP A 218 11.25 -5.61 10.40
N GLU A 219 11.77 -4.80 9.46
CA GLU A 219 12.70 -3.71 9.77
C GLU A 219 12.06 -2.61 10.63
N ILE A 220 10.79 -2.27 10.37
CA ILE A 220 10.01 -1.37 11.25
C ILE A 220 9.93 -1.99 12.66
N GLY A 221 9.66 -3.30 12.74
CA GLY A 221 9.66 -4.03 14.01
C GLY A 221 11.01 -3.97 14.74
N LYS A 222 12.12 -4.05 14.00
CA LYS A 222 13.49 -3.99 14.54
C LYS A 222 13.79 -2.61 15.11
N ASP A 223 13.37 -1.56 14.43
CA ASP A 223 13.49 -0.19 14.94
C ASP A 223 12.67 0.03 16.22
N LEU A 224 11.45 -0.52 16.28
CA LEU A 224 10.63 -0.46 17.49
C LEU A 224 11.22 -1.30 18.64
N SER A 225 11.81 -2.46 18.36
CA SER A 225 12.48 -3.31 19.34
C SER A 225 13.73 -2.61 19.90
N ASN A 226 14.53 -1.98 19.03
CA ASN A 226 15.67 -1.15 19.42
C ASN A 226 15.26 0.06 20.27
N LEU A 227 14.13 0.70 19.93
CA LEU A 227 13.60 1.79 20.74
C LEU A 227 13.16 1.29 22.12
N LYS A 228 12.43 0.17 22.17
CA LYS A 228 11.96 -0.48 23.39
C LYS A 228 13.13 -0.87 24.29
N SER A 229 14.22 -1.41 23.76
CA SER A 229 15.40 -1.80 24.53
C SER A 229 16.19 -0.59 25.08
N LYS A 230 16.29 0.50 24.32
CA LYS A 230 17.00 1.74 24.74
C LYS A 230 16.22 2.57 25.75
N THR A 231 14.89 2.55 25.71
CA THR A 231 14.03 3.45 26.49
C THR A 231 13.24 2.76 27.59
N ASN A 232 13.15 1.42 27.54
CA ASN A 232 12.29 0.59 28.39
C ASN A 232 10.79 0.98 28.35
N PHE A 233 10.35 1.62 27.26
CA PHE A 233 8.95 2.01 27.09
C PHE A 233 8.04 0.82 26.80
N SER A 234 6.80 0.90 27.30
CA SER A 234 5.77 -0.09 26.99
C SER A 234 5.32 0.00 25.53
N ALA A 235 4.79 -1.09 24.98
CA ALA A 235 4.23 -1.12 23.63
C ALA A 235 3.11 -0.08 23.44
N ALA A 236 2.32 0.18 24.49
CA ALA A 236 1.28 1.21 24.48
C ALA A 236 1.89 2.63 24.38
N LYS A 237 2.99 2.89 25.08
CA LYS A 237 3.67 4.19 24.98
C LYS A 237 4.34 4.38 23.62
N ILE A 238 4.93 3.31 23.07
CA ILE A 238 5.50 3.32 21.71
C ILE A 238 4.40 3.58 20.67
N ALA A 239 3.22 2.98 20.83
CA ALA A 239 2.07 3.18 19.96
C ALA A 239 1.61 4.65 19.96
N GLU A 240 1.49 5.27 21.14
CA GLU A 240 1.17 6.69 21.29
C GLU A 240 2.21 7.58 20.60
N MET A 241 3.50 7.41 20.90
CA MET A 241 4.58 8.24 20.33
C MET A 241 4.71 8.12 18.82
N ARG A 242 4.44 6.93 18.26
CA ARG A 242 4.55 6.66 16.81
C ARG A 242 3.24 6.88 16.06
N ASN A 243 2.17 7.31 16.75
CA ASN A 243 0.84 7.45 16.18
C ASN A 243 0.37 6.16 15.46
N LEU A 244 0.63 5.00 16.09
CA LEU A 244 0.23 3.68 15.61
C LEU A 244 -0.77 3.06 16.59
N SER A 245 -1.63 2.15 16.11
CA SER A 245 -2.49 1.38 17.00
C SER A 245 -1.67 0.40 17.85
N ALA A 246 -2.04 0.19 19.12
CA ALA A 246 -1.38 -0.78 20.00
C ALA A 246 -1.30 -2.22 19.42
N PRO A 247 -2.35 -2.76 18.74
CA PRO A 247 -2.26 -4.06 18.07
C PRO A 247 -1.16 -4.09 17.00
N ARG A 248 -1.03 -3.03 16.19
CA ARG A 248 0.01 -2.93 15.16
C ARG A 248 1.41 -2.93 15.75
N VAL A 249 1.64 -2.18 16.84
CA VAL A 249 2.93 -2.19 17.54
C VAL A 249 3.23 -3.57 18.14
N SER A 250 2.22 -4.24 18.71
CA SER A 250 2.37 -5.61 19.22
C SER A 250 2.76 -6.61 18.13
N THR A 251 2.18 -6.50 16.93
CA THR A 251 2.53 -7.36 15.80
C THR A 251 3.92 -7.05 15.25
N LEU A 252 4.28 -5.76 15.13
CA LEU A 252 5.63 -5.33 14.70
C LEU A 252 6.72 -5.82 15.65
N LEU A 253 6.51 -5.66 16.96
CA LEU A 253 7.45 -6.18 17.97
C LEU A 253 7.50 -7.71 17.93
N GLY A 254 6.35 -8.40 17.84
CA GLY A 254 6.30 -9.85 17.78
C GLY A 254 7.02 -10.44 16.55
N ALA A 255 7.03 -9.72 15.43
CA ALA A 255 7.76 -10.14 14.24
C ALA A 255 9.28 -10.26 14.46
N VAL A 256 9.84 -9.53 15.43
CA VAL A 256 11.28 -9.49 15.70
C VAL A 256 11.63 -10.15 17.03
N ASP A 257 10.87 -9.85 18.08
CA ASP A 257 11.12 -10.30 19.45
C ASP A 257 10.67 -11.76 19.66
N GLU A 258 9.67 -12.25 18.91
CA GLU A 258 9.05 -13.54 19.16
C GLU A 258 9.28 -14.55 18.03
N VAL A 259 9.08 -14.16 16.77
CA VAL A 259 9.26 -15.04 15.61
C VAL A 259 10.76 -15.17 15.31
N PRO A 260 11.33 -16.39 15.33
CA PRO A 260 12.75 -16.59 15.10
C PRO A 260 13.14 -16.19 13.69
N TYR A 261 14.29 -15.54 13.56
CA TYR A 261 14.76 -15.04 12.26
C TYR A 261 14.87 -16.14 11.21
N SER A 262 15.22 -17.36 11.62
CA SER A 262 15.34 -18.53 10.75
C SER A 262 14.06 -18.91 10.02
N LEU A 263 12.88 -18.50 10.49
CA LEU A 263 11.62 -18.69 9.75
C LEU A 263 11.51 -17.80 8.52
N TYR A 264 12.09 -16.60 8.56
CA TYR A 264 12.09 -15.71 7.41
C TYR A 264 13.03 -16.20 6.31
N GLU A 265 14.00 -17.05 6.64
CA GLU A 265 14.95 -17.65 5.68
C GLU A 265 14.32 -18.75 4.80
N TYR A 266 13.06 -19.14 5.05
CA TYR A 266 12.29 -20.03 4.17
C TYR A 266 11.62 -19.28 3.02
N PHE A 267 11.69 -17.96 3.01
CA PHE A 267 11.20 -17.11 1.93
C PHE A 267 12.39 -16.69 1.05
N ASP A 268 12.19 -16.61 -0.27
CA ASP A 268 13.25 -16.32 -1.25
C ASP A 268 13.93 -14.95 -1.01
N SER A 269 13.23 -13.99 -0.40
CA SER A 269 13.85 -12.74 0.07
C SER A 269 13.24 -12.24 1.38
N ILE A 270 14.10 -12.14 2.40
CA ILE A 270 13.76 -11.71 3.76
C ILE A 270 13.25 -10.25 3.78
N THR A 271 13.82 -9.39 2.93
CA THR A 271 13.38 -7.99 2.75
C THR A 271 12.17 -7.86 1.83
N SER A 272 11.60 -8.99 1.37
CA SER A 272 10.42 -9.02 0.50
C SER A 272 9.21 -9.70 1.12
N VAL A 273 9.35 -10.37 2.27
CA VAL A 273 8.23 -11.03 2.95
C VAL A 273 7.11 -10.02 3.17
N SER A 274 6.02 -10.25 2.45
CA SER A 274 4.93 -9.29 2.43
C SER A 274 4.35 -9.06 3.84
N ARG A 275 3.96 -7.82 4.14
CA ARG A 275 3.32 -7.44 5.42
C ARG A 275 2.19 -8.40 5.85
N PRO A 276 1.25 -8.83 4.98
CA PRO A 276 0.18 -9.76 5.37
C PRO A 276 0.72 -11.09 5.89
N ILE A 277 1.84 -11.58 5.35
CA ILE A 277 2.44 -12.83 5.79
C ILE A 277 3.04 -12.63 7.17
N VAL A 278 3.77 -11.54 7.41
CA VAL A 278 4.30 -11.24 8.74
C VAL A 278 3.17 -11.08 9.78
N GLU A 279 2.10 -10.37 9.42
CA GLU A 279 0.91 -10.21 10.27
C GLU A 279 0.20 -11.54 10.59
N LYS A 280 0.34 -12.55 9.73
CA LYS A 280 -0.17 -13.91 9.95
C LYS A 280 0.83 -14.84 10.65
N LEU A 281 2.13 -14.65 10.45
CA LEU A 281 3.19 -15.45 11.06
C LEU A 281 3.25 -15.24 12.57
N VAL A 282 3.15 -13.99 13.03
CA VAL A 282 3.19 -13.65 14.46
C VAL A 282 2.10 -14.38 15.28
N PRO A 283 0.79 -14.29 14.95
CA PRO A 283 -0.23 -15.02 15.70
C PRO A 283 -0.10 -16.54 15.58
N MET A 284 0.35 -17.05 14.43
CA MET A 284 0.64 -18.48 14.25
C MET A 284 1.73 -18.95 15.22
N TRP A 285 2.84 -18.21 15.27
CA TRP A 285 3.96 -18.50 16.16
C TRP A 285 3.56 -18.40 17.64
N ARG A 286 2.82 -17.36 18.02
CA ARG A 286 2.26 -17.24 19.38
C ARG A 286 1.38 -18.44 19.76
N GLY A 287 0.57 -18.94 18.81
CA GLY A 287 -0.22 -20.14 19.00
C GLY A 287 0.64 -21.37 19.26
N LEU A 288 1.67 -21.59 18.44
CA LEU A 288 2.62 -22.69 18.60
C LEU A 288 3.38 -22.59 19.92
N ALA A 289 3.86 -21.40 20.30
CA ALA A 289 4.56 -21.16 21.55
C ALA A 289 3.67 -21.44 22.77
N LYS A 290 2.39 -21.04 22.71
CA LYS A 290 1.40 -21.31 23.76
C LYS A 290 1.20 -22.80 23.99
N GLU A 291 1.13 -23.59 22.91
CA GLU A 291 0.99 -25.05 22.97
C GLU A 291 2.33 -25.79 23.09
N LYS A 292 3.45 -25.05 23.26
CA LYS A 292 4.83 -25.60 23.31
C LYS A 292 5.17 -26.50 22.11
N ALA A 293 4.63 -26.16 20.95
CA ALA A 293 4.75 -26.93 19.70
C ALA A 293 5.76 -26.31 18.71
N THR A 294 6.52 -25.28 19.11
CA THR A 294 7.49 -24.59 18.24
C THR A 294 8.59 -25.51 17.73
N ASP A 295 9.14 -26.37 18.60
CA ASP A 295 10.26 -27.26 18.22
C ASP A 295 9.79 -28.31 17.22
N LYS A 296 8.64 -28.94 17.51
CA LYS A 296 8.00 -29.91 16.61
C LYS A 296 7.58 -29.27 15.28
N PHE A 297 7.18 -28.00 15.30
CA PHE A 297 6.89 -27.24 14.08
C PHE A 297 8.14 -27.05 13.23
N LEU A 298 9.25 -26.63 13.82
CA LEU A 298 10.53 -26.47 13.11
C LEU A 298 11.05 -27.79 12.55
N GLU A 299 10.90 -28.89 13.31
CA GLU A 299 11.25 -30.23 12.84
C GLU A 299 10.42 -30.67 11.62
N GLN A 300 9.10 -30.42 11.64
CA GLN A 300 8.21 -30.75 10.52
C GLN A 300 8.34 -29.82 9.32
N LEU A 301 8.90 -28.63 9.52
CA LEU A 301 9.12 -27.67 8.44
C LEU A 301 10.19 -28.16 7.46
N GLY A 302 11.16 -28.95 7.92
CA GLY A 302 12.15 -29.61 7.08
C GLY A 302 13.25 -28.68 6.57
N ASP A 303 13.84 -29.02 5.43
CA ASP A 303 14.94 -28.24 4.83
C ASP A 303 14.39 -27.04 4.05
N LYS A 304 15.09 -25.91 4.09
CA LYS A 304 14.71 -24.68 3.36
C LYS A 304 14.71 -24.88 1.85
N THR A 305 15.52 -25.80 1.33
CA THR A 305 15.58 -26.12 -0.11
C THR A 305 14.25 -26.66 -0.65
N ASP A 306 13.39 -27.26 0.20
CA ASP A 306 12.04 -27.73 -0.15
C ASP A 306 11.05 -26.58 -0.46
N TYR A 307 11.48 -25.35 -0.25
CA TYR A 307 10.72 -24.11 -0.43
C TYR A 307 11.28 -23.23 -1.54
N SER A 308 12.42 -23.60 -2.14
CA SER A 308 13.04 -22.83 -3.21
C SER A 308 12.12 -22.73 -4.44
N GLY A 309 11.95 -21.52 -4.96
CA GLY A 309 11.10 -21.26 -6.12
C GLY A 309 9.59 -21.25 -5.82
N LEU A 310 9.20 -21.32 -4.55
CA LEU A 310 7.82 -21.11 -4.12
C LEU A 310 7.57 -19.62 -3.85
N SER A 311 6.40 -19.13 -4.26
CA SER A 311 5.95 -17.79 -3.84
C SER A 311 5.74 -17.72 -2.32
N ASP A 312 5.85 -16.53 -1.73
CA ASP A 312 5.66 -16.34 -0.29
C ASP A 312 4.34 -16.91 0.24
N ASP A 313 3.24 -16.81 -0.53
CA ASP A 313 1.94 -17.35 -0.14
C ASP A 313 1.95 -18.89 -0.11
N GLN A 314 2.67 -19.54 -1.02
CA GLN A 314 2.85 -21.00 -1.02
C GLN A 314 3.70 -21.45 0.17
N VAL A 315 4.79 -20.75 0.47
CA VAL A 315 5.60 -20.99 1.68
C VAL A 315 4.74 -20.86 2.93
N TYR A 316 4.01 -19.75 3.06
CA TYR A 316 3.13 -19.51 4.21
C TYR A 316 2.01 -20.57 4.31
N LYS A 317 1.40 -21.01 3.21
CA LYS A 317 0.38 -22.06 3.22
C LYS A 317 0.92 -23.39 3.73
N LYS A 318 2.16 -23.75 3.36
CA LYS A 318 2.83 -24.94 3.89
C LYS A 318 3.06 -24.82 5.40
N MET A 319 3.62 -23.70 5.86
CA MET A 319 3.77 -23.41 7.29
C MET A 319 2.43 -23.48 8.03
N GLN A 320 1.37 -22.92 7.45
CA GLN A 320 0.04 -22.93 8.04
C GLN A 320 -0.53 -24.35 8.17
N ALA A 321 -0.31 -25.22 7.18
CA ALA A 321 -0.79 -26.60 7.23
C ALA A 321 -0.14 -27.38 8.38
N ILE A 322 1.18 -27.23 8.54
CA ILE A 322 1.94 -27.85 9.64
C ILE A 322 1.46 -27.29 10.97
N SER A 323 1.38 -25.96 11.10
CA SER A 323 0.90 -25.31 12.31
C SER A 323 -0.51 -25.77 12.69
N LYS A 324 -1.44 -25.85 11.73
CA LYS A 324 -2.80 -26.36 11.98
C LYS A 324 -2.78 -27.79 12.49
N ALA A 325 -1.98 -28.69 11.90
CA ALA A 325 -1.90 -30.07 12.35
C ALA A 325 -1.40 -30.18 13.81
N LEU A 326 -0.47 -29.30 14.20
CA LEU A 326 0.07 -29.25 15.56
C LEU A 326 -0.84 -28.55 16.57
N LEU A 327 -1.63 -27.58 16.12
CA LEU A 327 -2.58 -26.83 16.94
C LEU A 327 -3.98 -27.47 16.97
N THR A 328 -4.23 -28.51 16.16
CA THR A 328 -5.50 -29.25 16.22
C THR A 328 -5.67 -29.80 17.64
N PRO A 329 -6.76 -29.47 18.35
CA PRO A 329 -6.97 -29.98 19.68
C PRO A 329 -7.04 -31.50 19.63
N ASN A 330 -6.22 -32.17 20.44
CA ASN A 330 -6.52 -33.52 20.86
C ASN A 330 -7.99 -33.52 21.33
N THR A 331 -8.80 -34.42 20.80
CA THR A 331 -10.27 -34.43 20.94
C THR A 331 -10.73 -34.83 22.35
N ASP A 332 -10.23 -34.15 23.38
CA ASP A 332 -10.81 -34.12 24.72
C ASP A 332 -11.37 -32.73 24.97
N ARG A 333 -12.46 -32.39 24.28
CA ARG A 333 -13.29 -31.20 24.54
C ARG A 333 -14.06 -31.34 25.86
N ARG A 334 -13.38 -31.61 26.98
CA ARG A 334 -13.97 -31.68 28.33
C ARG A 334 -13.98 -30.31 29.04
N SER A 335 -13.29 -29.30 28.52
CA SER A 335 -13.00 -28.04 29.25
C SER A 335 -14.12 -26.99 29.32
N SER A 336 -15.38 -27.31 29.02
CA SER A 336 -16.48 -26.33 29.12
C SER A 336 -17.69 -26.78 29.94
N TYR A 337 -17.60 -27.93 30.61
CA TYR A 337 -18.62 -28.36 31.56
C TYR A 337 -18.18 -28.01 32.98
N THR A 338 -19.09 -27.44 33.76
CA THR A 338 -18.93 -27.26 35.20
C THR A 338 -19.19 -28.59 35.89
N ASP A 339 -18.23 -29.05 36.68
CA ASP A 339 -18.38 -30.25 37.49
C ASP A 339 -19.30 -29.98 38.70
N LYS A 340 -20.29 -30.84 38.91
CA LYS A 340 -21.22 -30.81 40.05
C LYS A 340 -21.09 -32.06 40.93
N GLY A 341 -19.98 -32.79 40.79
CA GLY A 341 -19.66 -34.02 41.52
C GLY A 341 -20.36 -35.24 40.93
N ALA A 342 -21.70 -35.23 40.88
CA ALA A 342 -22.49 -36.36 40.41
C ALA A 342 -22.78 -36.34 38.89
N PHE A 343 -22.51 -35.22 38.23
CA PHE A 343 -22.67 -35.01 36.79
C PHE A 343 -21.93 -33.73 36.41
N ARG A 344 -21.78 -33.47 35.11
CA ARG A 344 -21.18 -32.22 34.61
C ARG A 344 -22.18 -31.50 33.71
N VAL A 345 -22.22 -30.17 33.81
CA VAL A 345 -23.24 -29.34 33.15
C VAL A 345 -22.65 -28.21 32.34
N LYS A 346 -23.25 -27.89 31.20
CA LYS A 346 -22.94 -26.72 30.38
C LYS A 346 -24.21 -26.01 29.97
N GLN A 347 -24.27 -24.71 30.22
CA GLN A 347 -25.43 -23.88 29.92
C GLN A 347 -25.12 -22.94 28.75
N LYS A 348 -26.10 -22.72 27.87
CA LYS A 348 -26.05 -21.74 26.78
C LYS A 348 -27.36 -20.97 26.75
N PHE A 349 -27.27 -19.64 26.78
CA PHE A 349 -28.42 -18.74 26.64
C PHE A 349 -28.36 -18.05 25.27
N ASP A 350 -29.43 -18.18 24.49
CA ASP A 350 -29.65 -17.38 23.28
C ASP A 350 -30.69 -16.31 23.59
N THR A 351 -30.21 -15.13 23.96
CA THR A 351 -31.04 -13.98 24.35
C THR A 351 -31.86 -13.42 23.20
N LYS A 352 -31.51 -13.72 21.94
CA LYS A 352 -32.28 -13.27 20.76
C LYS A 352 -33.48 -14.16 20.48
N LYS A 353 -33.33 -15.47 20.72
CA LYS A 353 -34.41 -16.45 20.55
C LYS A 353 -35.20 -16.72 21.83
N GLY A 354 -34.74 -16.19 22.97
CA GLY A 354 -35.34 -16.45 24.28
C GLY A 354 -35.15 -17.89 24.75
N THR A 355 -34.19 -18.64 24.20
CA THR A 355 -34.00 -20.06 24.50
C THR A 355 -32.80 -20.29 25.39
N ALA A 356 -32.96 -21.11 26.44
CA ALA A 356 -31.88 -21.64 27.24
C ALA A 356 -31.67 -23.13 26.92
N THR A 357 -30.42 -23.55 26.76
CA THR A 357 -30.04 -24.96 26.55
C THR A 357 -29.09 -25.39 27.65
N ILE A 358 -29.45 -26.47 28.35
CA ILE A 358 -28.62 -27.09 29.39
C ILE A 358 -28.20 -28.47 28.89
N ASN A 359 -26.89 -28.68 28.72
CA ASN A 359 -26.32 -29.97 28.37
C ASN A 359 -25.75 -30.61 29.63
N ILE A 360 -26.13 -31.86 29.90
CA ILE A 360 -25.71 -32.61 31.09
C ILE A 360 -25.07 -33.91 30.62
N ILE A 361 -23.90 -34.21 31.16
CA ILE A 361 -23.13 -35.43 30.86
C ILE A 361 -22.74 -36.13 32.17
N ASP A 362 -22.49 -37.44 32.08
CA ASP A 362 -22.11 -38.32 33.20
C ASP A 362 -23.12 -38.41 34.35
N ALA A 363 -24.37 -37.99 34.11
CA ALA A 363 -25.45 -38.16 35.07
C ALA A 363 -25.94 -39.62 35.09
N SER A 364 -26.22 -40.15 36.28
CA SER A 364 -26.91 -41.44 36.40
C SER A 364 -28.37 -41.34 35.94
N PRO A 365 -29.01 -42.47 35.57
CA PRO A 365 -30.42 -42.50 35.21
C PRO A 365 -31.33 -41.83 36.25
N ASP A 366 -31.10 -42.10 37.54
CA ASP A 366 -31.87 -41.51 38.65
C ASP A 366 -31.75 -39.97 38.71
N ILE A 367 -30.59 -39.42 38.35
CA ILE A 367 -30.37 -37.97 38.31
C ILE A 367 -31.08 -37.36 37.11
N ILE A 368 -31.05 -38.03 35.96
CA ILE A 368 -31.77 -37.59 34.75
C ILE A 368 -33.27 -37.54 35.03
N GLU A 369 -33.82 -38.57 35.68
CA GLU A 369 -35.25 -38.62 36.03
C GLU A 369 -35.66 -37.50 36.99
N LYS A 370 -34.84 -37.23 38.02
CA LYS A 370 -35.07 -36.11 38.96
C LYS A 370 -35.04 -34.75 38.26
N LEU A 371 -34.12 -34.56 37.31
CA LEU A 371 -33.99 -33.32 36.55
C LEU A 371 -35.15 -33.11 35.58
N GLN A 372 -35.61 -34.18 34.92
CA GLN A 372 -36.80 -34.14 34.08
C GLN A 372 -38.03 -33.74 34.89
N LYS A 373 -38.26 -34.41 36.03
CA LYS A 373 -39.36 -34.07 36.92
C LYS A 373 -39.32 -32.62 37.41
N PHE A 374 -38.13 -32.13 37.79
CA PHE A 374 -37.97 -30.73 38.19
C PHE A 374 -38.32 -29.75 37.06
N LEU A 375 -37.92 -30.04 35.82
CA LEU A 375 -38.23 -29.18 34.68
C LEU A 375 -39.72 -29.23 34.33
N ASP A 376 -40.36 -30.40 34.43
CA ASP A 376 -41.80 -30.57 34.18
C ASP A 376 -42.67 -29.88 35.25
N GLU A 377 -42.16 -29.71 36.47
CA GLU A 377 -42.85 -28.99 37.55
C GLU A 377 -42.58 -27.48 37.55
N SER A 378 -41.53 -27.03 36.87
CA SER A 378 -41.05 -25.63 36.90
C SER A 378 -41.30 -24.84 35.61
N LEU A 379 -41.84 -25.49 34.58
CA LEU A 379 -42.28 -24.91 33.29
C LEU A 379 -43.79 -25.13 33.14
#